data_AF-A0A380EA40-F1
#
_entry.id   AF-A0A380EA40-F1
#
_cell.length_a   1.000
_cell.length_b   1.000
_cell.length_c   1.000
_cell.angle_alpha   90.00
_cell.angle_beta   90.00
_cell.angle_gamma   90.00
#
_symmetry.space_group_name_H-M   'P 1'
#
loop_
_entity.id
_entity.type
_entity.pdbx_description
1 polymer ?
#
loop_
_entity_poly.entity_id
_entity_poly.type
_entity_poly.pdbx_seq_one_letter_code
_entity_poly.pdbx_strand_id
1 'polypeptide(L)'
;MYVVNPELPERYKYETDYRKIPREYLNSNIPKGRDKVKWAPFKTVSDQYKLLDEYIEEQNKVEMPLLSDDQLQILNETVYYNSMNNILTELSYWITAI
;
A
#
# COMPACT_ATOMS: atom_id res chain seq x y z
N MET A 1 3.75 4.28 51.85
CA MET A 1 3.60 3.70 50.50
C MET A 1 2.11 3.51 50.24
N TYR A 2 1.61 3.83 49.06
CA TYR A 2 0.20 3.62 48.71
C TYR A 2 -0.03 2.14 48.38
N VAL A 3 -1.09 1.55 48.92
CA VAL A 3 -1.45 0.15 48.67
C VAL A 3 -2.08 0.05 47.27
N VAL A 4 -1.36 -0.59 46.35
CA VAL A 4 -1.80 -0.76 44.95
C VAL A 4 -2.75 -1.96 44.85
N ASN A 5 -2.40 -3.06 45.52
CA ASN A 5 -3.14 -4.32 45.46
C ASN A 5 -3.54 -4.77 46.88
N PRO A 6 -4.69 -4.30 47.42
CA PRO A 6 -5.06 -4.54 48.82
C PRO A 6 -5.29 -6.02 49.15
N GLU A 7 -5.73 -6.81 48.17
CA GLU A 7 -6.06 -8.24 48.31
C GLU A 7 -4.83 -9.16 48.29
N LEU A 8 -3.63 -8.64 48.02
CA LEU A 8 -2.42 -9.45 47.90
C LEU A 8 -1.64 -9.56 49.22
N PRO A 9 -0.79 -10.60 49.37
CA PRO A 9 0.16 -10.68 50.48
C PRO A 9 1.03 -9.42 50.60
N GLU A 10 1.45 -9.06 51.82
CA GLU A 10 2.14 -7.79 52.12
C GLU A 10 3.30 -7.48 51.17
N ARG A 11 4.06 -8.51 50.76
CA ARG A 11 5.18 -8.40 49.81
C ARG A 11 4.78 -7.83 48.44
N TYR A 12 3.53 -8.02 48.01
CA TYR A 12 3.04 -7.63 46.69
C TYR A 12 2.01 -6.50 46.73
N LYS A 13 1.59 -6.05 47.93
CA LYS A 13 0.61 -4.96 48.09
C LYS A 13 1.05 -3.64 47.46
N TYR A 14 2.35 -3.41 47.41
CA TYR A 14 2.96 -2.19 46.87
C TYR A 14 3.58 -2.41 45.47
N GLU A 15 3.50 -3.63 44.92
CA GLU A 15 4.10 -3.95 43.63
C GLU A 15 3.17 -3.57 42.48
N THR A 16 3.70 -2.85 41.50
CA THR A 16 2.94 -2.41 40.30
C THR A 16 3.24 -3.29 39.09
N ASP A 17 4.42 -3.90 39.05
CA ASP A 17 4.80 -4.79 37.96
C ASP A 17 4.24 -6.20 38.21
N TYR A 18 3.19 -6.54 37.47
CA TYR A 18 2.52 -7.84 37.53
C TYR A 18 3.46 -9.02 37.24
N ARG A 19 4.62 -8.81 36.59
CA ARG A 19 5.59 -9.88 36.30
C ARG A 19 6.33 -10.40 37.54
N LYS A 20 6.35 -9.60 38.61
CA LYS A 20 6.98 -9.96 39.89
C LYS A 20 6.01 -10.62 40.88
N ILE A 21 4.74 -10.72 40.49
CA ILE A 21 3.67 -11.32 41.30
C ILE A 21 3.45 -12.76 40.79
N PRO A 22 3.42 -13.78 41.67
CA PRO A 22 3.15 -15.14 41.26
C PRO A 22 1.79 -15.26 40.56
N ARG A 23 1.73 -16.13 39.55
CA ARG A 23 0.58 -16.25 38.65
C ARG A 23 -0.73 -16.65 39.36
N GLU A 24 -0.63 -17.36 40.48
CA GLU A 24 -1.76 -17.74 41.35
C GLU A 24 -2.51 -16.53 41.92
N TYR A 25 -1.80 -15.41 42.10
CA TYR A 25 -2.34 -14.17 42.64
C TYR A 25 -2.79 -13.17 41.55
N LEU A 26 -2.51 -13.46 40.28
CA LEU A 26 -2.87 -12.58 39.17
C LEU A 26 -4.29 -12.90 38.68
N ASN A 27 -5.10 -11.86 38.50
CA ASN A 27 -6.42 -12.01 37.91
C ASN A 27 -6.29 -12.38 36.41
N SER A 28 -6.74 -13.58 36.05
CA SER A 28 -6.70 -14.09 34.67
C SER A 28 -7.77 -13.44 33.76
N ASN A 29 -8.73 -12.70 34.32
CA ASN A 29 -9.72 -11.99 33.53
C ASN A 29 -9.03 -10.91 32.70
N ILE A 30 -8.99 -11.14 31.38
CA ILE A 30 -8.62 -10.13 30.39
C ILE A 30 -9.57 -8.94 30.60
N PRO A 31 -9.05 -7.70 30.74
CA PRO A 31 -9.89 -6.52 30.92
C PRO A 31 -10.95 -6.46 29.81
N LYS A 32 -12.23 -6.40 30.20
CA LYS A 32 -13.42 -6.33 29.31
C LYS A 32 -13.51 -5.04 28.47
N GLY A 33 -12.38 -4.37 28.20
CA GLY A 33 -12.30 -3.13 27.41
C GLY A 33 -11.24 -3.17 26.31
N ARG A 34 -10.59 -4.32 26.08
CA ARG A 34 -9.66 -4.50 24.95
C ARG A 34 -10.36 -5.17 23.77
N ASP A 35 -11.51 -4.65 23.39
CA ASP A 35 -12.25 -5.14 22.23
C ASP A 35 -11.55 -4.71 20.94
N LYS A 36 -11.22 -5.68 20.07
CA LYS A 36 -10.81 -5.51 18.67
C LYS A 36 -9.57 -4.65 18.34
N VAL A 37 -8.95 -3.95 19.30
CA VAL A 37 -7.75 -3.10 19.07
C VAL A 37 -6.54 -3.90 18.54
N LYS A 38 -6.44 -5.19 18.86
CA LYS A 38 -5.35 -6.05 18.36
C LYS A 38 -5.37 -6.24 16.84
N TRP A 39 -6.54 -6.10 16.21
CA TRP A 39 -6.70 -6.29 14.76
C TRP A 39 -6.77 -4.99 13.97
N ALA A 40 -6.80 -3.84 14.65
CA ALA A 40 -6.78 -2.53 14.01
C ALA A 40 -5.61 -2.34 13.02
N PRO A 41 -4.38 -2.83 13.30
CA PRO A 41 -3.26 -2.73 12.36
C PRO A 41 -3.43 -3.57 11.09
N PHE A 42 -4.23 -4.63 11.13
CA PHE A 42 -4.47 -5.50 9.97
C PHE A 42 -5.59 -4.98 9.06
N LYS A 43 -6.38 -3.99 9.53
CA LYS A 43 -7.47 -3.39 8.75
C LYS A 43 -6.95 -2.66 7.50
N THR A 44 -5.73 -2.13 7.55
CA THR A 44 -5.10 -1.39 6.44
C THR A 44 -4.41 -2.30 5.42
N VAL A 45 -4.26 -3.59 5.70
CA VAL A 45 -3.50 -4.51 4.84
C VAL A 45 -4.18 -4.70 3.48
N SER A 46 -5.52 -4.75 3.44
CA SER A 46 -6.25 -4.79 2.16
C SER A 46 -6.05 -3.55 1.31
N ASP A 47 -5.95 -2.38 1.96
CA ASP A 47 -5.75 -1.10 1.27
C ASP A 47 -4.30 -0.97 0.78
N GLN A 48 -3.33 -1.55 1.51
CA GLN A 48 -1.93 -1.62 1.08
C GLN A 48 -1.76 -2.44 -0.20
N TYR A 49 -2.47 -3.57 -0.35
CA TYR A 49 -2.40 -4.36 -1.59
C TYR A 49 -2.93 -3.57 -2.80
N LYS A 50 -4.07 -2.87 -2.65
CA LYS A 50 -4.62 -2.03 -3.73
C LYS A 50 -3.65 -0.93 -4.15
N LEU A 51 -3.02 -0.26 -3.19
CA LEU A 51 -2.02 0.76 -3.47
C LEU A 51 -0.81 0.19 -4.21
N LEU A 52 -0.35 -1.01 -3.86
CA LEU A 52 0.75 -1.66 -4.56
C LEU A 52 0.39 -1.99 -6.01
N ASP A 53 -0.82 -2.50 -6.26
CA ASP A 53 -1.30 -2.78 -7.61
C ASP A 53 -1.38 -1.49 -8.45
N GLU A 54 -1.93 -0.41 -7.87
CA GLU A 54 -1.97 0.92 -8.50
C GLU A 54 -0.56 1.42 -8.83
N TYR A 55 0.40 1.31 -7.92
CA TYR A 55 1.79 1.70 -8.19
C TYR A 55 2.44 0.87 -9.29
N ILE A 56 2.18 -0.44 -9.35
CA ILE A 56 2.70 -1.31 -10.41
C ILE A 56 2.13 -0.88 -11.77
N GLU A 57 0.83 -0.57 -11.86
CA GLU A 57 0.22 -0.05 -13.08
C GLU A 57 0.80 1.32 -13.47
N GLU A 58 1.07 2.19 -12.50
CA GLU A 58 1.68 3.49 -12.74
C GLU A 58 3.10 3.40 -13.30
N GLN A 59 3.90 2.42 -12.87
CA GLN A 59 5.25 2.20 -13.42
C GLN A 59 5.21 1.77 -14.89
N ASN A 60 4.11 1.19 -15.37
CA ASN A 60 3.94 0.79 -16.76
C ASN A 60 3.48 1.94 -17.67
N LYS A 61 3.17 3.12 -17.12
CA LYS A 61 2.76 4.28 -17.92
C LYS A 61 3.97 4.85 -18.65
N VAL A 62 3.89 4.87 -19.98
CA VAL A 62 4.89 5.54 -20.84
C VAL A 62 4.43 6.98 -21.09
N GLU A 63 5.34 7.95 -21.03
CA GLU A 63 5.03 9.33 -21.39
C GLU A 63 4.51 9.41 -22.83
N MET A 64 3.52 10.27 -23.04
CA MET A 64 3.00 10.53 -24.39
C MET A 64 4.15 11.03 -25.28
N PRO A 65 4.43 10.39 -26.41
CA PRO A 65 5.48 10.85 -27.29
C PRO A 65 5.05 12.18 -27.91
N LEU A 66 5.79 13.24 -27.55
CA LEU A 66 5.66 14.54 -28.19
C LEU A 66 6.44 14.49 -29.50
N LEU A 67 5.71 14.52 -30.62
CA LEU A 67 6.32 14.60 -31.94
C LEU A 67 6.79 16.03 -32.21
N SER A 68 8.01 16.17 -32.71
CA SER A 68 8.52 17.42 -33.26
C SER A 68 7.76 17.80 -34.54
N ASP A 69 7.71 19.10 -34.87
CA ASP A 69 7.12 19.60 -36.11
C ASP A 69 7.70 18.90 -37.36
N ASP A 70 9.01 18.64 -37.36
CA ASP A 70 9.69 17.91 -38.45
C ASP A 70 9.18 16.46 -38.56
N GLN A 71 8.93 15.80 -37.42
CA GLN A 71 8.42 14.43 -37.41
C GLN A 71 6.97 14.37 -37.91
N LEU A 72 6.16 15.36 -37.55
CA LEU A 72 4.80 15.51 -38.06
C LEU A 72 4.79 15.75 -39.56
N GLN A 73 5.72 16.57 -40.08
CA GLN A 73 5.85 16.80 -41.51
C GLN A 73 6.20 15.51 -42.26
N ILE A 74 7.17 14.74 -41.77
CA ILE A 74 7.54 13.45 -42.37
C ILE A 74 6.36 12.47 -42.41
N LEU A 75 5.57 12.40 -41.32
CA LEU A 75 4.37 11.58 -41.25
C LEU A 75 3.34 12.01 -42.30
N ASN A 76 3.10 13.31 -42.45
CA ASN A 76 2.15 13.82 -43.43
C ASN A 76 2.60 13.54 -44.88
N GLU A 77 3.87 13.74 -45.18
CA GLU A 77 4.44 13.45 -46.50
C GLU A 77 4.35 11.96 -46.85
N THR A 78 4.65 11.08 -45.90
CA THR A 78 4.56 9.62 -46.09
C THR A 78 3.13 9.15 -46.27
N VAL A 79 2.17 9.64 -45.46
CA VAL A 79 0.73 9.36 -45.63
C VAL A 79 0.27 9.80 -47.01
N TYR A 80 0.60 11.03 -47.40
CA TYR A 80 0.19 11.60 -48.68
C TYR A 80 0.71 10.79 -49.86
N TYR A 81 2.02 10.48 -49.85
CA TYR A 81 2.65 9.68 -50.89
C TYR A 81 2.04 8.27 -50.99
N ASN A 82 1.86 7.59 -49.85
CA ASN A 82 1.31 6.23 -49.85
C ASN A 82 -0.15 6.20 -50.29
N SER A 83 -0.94 7.22 -49.90
CA SER A 83 -2.31 7.38 -50.36
C SER A 83 -2.41 7.60 -51.86
N MET A 84 -1.56 8.47 -52.44
CA MET A 84 -1.52 8.73 -53.88
C MET A 84 -1.16 7.47 -54.69
N ASN A 85 -0.28 6.63 -54.15
CA ASN A 85 0.20 5.43 -54.82
C ASN A 85 -0.62 4.15 -54.49
N ASN A 86 -1.72 4.27 -53.73
CA ASN A 86 -2.52 3.15 -53.24
C ASN A 86 -1.69 2.06 -52.52
N ILE A 87 -0.69 2.47 -51.74
CA ILE A 87 0.18 1.57 -50.99
C ILE A 87 -0.44 1.33 -49.61
N LEU A 88 -0.73 0.07 -49.28
CA LEU A 88 -1.15 -0.30 -47.94
C LEU A 88 -0.03 0.00 -46.94
N THR A 89 -0.30 0.87 -45.97
CA THR A 89 0.69 1.33 -45.00
C THR A 89 0.11 1.26 -43.60
N GLU A 90 0.89 0.70 -42.68
CA GLU A 90 0.65 0.78 -41.24
C GLU A 90 1.53 1.89 -40.66
N LEU A 91 0.91 2.85 -39.98
CA LEU A 91 1.60 3.98 -39.37
C LEU A 91 1.50 3.90 -37.86
N SER A 92 2.66 3.82 -37.20
CA SER A 92 2.80 3.88 -35.76
C SER A 92 3.77 5.01 -35.39
N TYR A 93 3.35 5.90 -34.50
CA TYR A 93 4.16 7.00 -33.99
C TYR A 93 4.63 6.78 -32.55
N TRP A 94 4.32 5.61 -31.99
CA TRP A 94 4.83 5.11 -30.73
C TRP A 94 5.04 3.60 -30.81
N ILE A 95 5.94 3.10 -29.98
CA ILE A 95 6.09 1.67 -29.75
C ILE A 95 5.22 1.33 -28.54
N THR A 96 4.25 0.43 -28.71
CA THR A 96 3.65 -0.26 -27.58
C THR A 96 4.72 -1.15 -26.96
N ALA A 97 5.15 -0.87 -25.73
CA ALA A 97 6.04 -1.75 -25.00
C ALA A 97 5.43 -3.17 -24.95
N ILE A 98 6.25 -4.17 -25.31
CA ILE A 98 5.90 -5.62 -25.30
C ILE A 98 5.90 -6.13 -23.86
#